data_AF-A0A965QPF4-F1
#
_entry.id   AF-A0A965QPF4-F1
#
_cell.length_a   1.000
_cell.length_b   1.000
_cell.length_c   1.000
_cell.angle_alpha   90.00
_cell.angle_beta   90.00
_cell.angle_gamma   90.00
#
_symmetry.space_group_name_H-M   'P 1'
#
loop_
_entity.id
_entity.type
_entity.pdbx_description
1 polymer ?
#
loop_
_entity_poly.entity_id
_entity_poly.type
_entity_poly.pdbx_seq_one_letter_code
_entity_poly.pdbx_strand_id
1 'polypeptide(L)'
;NWGNIGLALITLVQVSTYDDWANIMGQVIDVYPYAWIFFVSFIVINAVILLNMVIGVIVDVMISQTGIDDVLQQDKDDPSN
;
A
#
# COMPACT_ATOMS: atom_id res chain seq x y z
N ASN A 1 -9.22 -6.10 -28.56
CA ASN A 1 -8.94 -7.45 -28.02
C ASN A 1 -8.90 -7.41 -26.50
N TRP A 2 -9.93 -7.90 -25.83
CA TRP A 2 -10.00 -7.94 -24.36
C TRP A 2 -8.89 -8.77 -23.69
N GLY A 3 -8.28 -9.71 -24.42
CA GLY A 3 -7.18 -10.55 -23.92
C GLY A 3 -5.92 -9.77 -23.53
N ASN A 4 -5.67 -8.60 -24.13
CA ASN A 4 -4.50 -7.79 -23.76
C ASN A 4 -4.71 -7.01 -22.46
N ILE A 5 -5.96 -6.69 -22.10
CA ILE A 5 -6.31 -5.98 -20.86
C ILE A 5 -6.08 -6.90 -19.66
N GLY A 6 -6.56 -8.15 -19.73
CA GLY A 6 -6.36 -9.13 -18.66
C GLY A 6 -4.87 -9.39 -18.38
N LEU A 7 -4.06 -9.53 -19.43
CA LEU A 7 -2.61 -9.68 -19.30
C LEU A 7 -1.97 -8.43 -18.69
N ALA A 8 -2.36 -7.23 -19.15
CA ALA A 8 -1.85 -5.98 -18.59
C ALA A 8 -2.20 -5.83 -17.10
N LEU A 9 -3.40 -6.22 -16.68
CA LEU A 9 -3.80 -6.21 -15.26
C LEU A 9 -2.94 -7.16 -14.42
N ILE A 10 -2.64 -8.36 -14.92
CA ILE A 10 -1.74 -9.30 -14.24
C ILE A 10 -0.35 -8.67 -14.07
N THR A 11 0.19 -8.07 -15.13
CA THR A 11 1.49 -7.36 -15.06
C THR A 11 1.46 -6.22 -14.04
N LEU A 12 0.38 -5.43 -13.98
CA LEU A 12 0.24 -4.35 -13.00
C LEU A 12 0.20 -4.87 -11.57
N VAL A 13 -0.51 -5.97 -11.32
CA VAL A 13 -0.51 -6.64 -10.01
C VAL A 13 0.89 -7.11 -9.65
N GLN A 14 1.59 -7.77 -10.57
CA GLN A 14 2.95 -8.25 -10.35
C GLN A 14 3.93 -7.11 -10.00
N VAL A 15 3.87 -6.00 -10.75
CA VAL A 15 4.71 -4.82 -10.48
C VAL A 15 4.32 -4.17 -9.14
N SER A 16 3.04 -4.16 -8.77
CA SER A 16 2.59 -3.62 -7.47
C SER A 16 3.10 -4.41 -6.27
N THR A 17 3.40 -5.70 -6.44
CA THR A 17 4.01 -6.54 -5.40
C THR A 17 5.54 -6.52 -5.44
N TYR A 18 6.13 -5.64 -6.27
CA TYR A 18 7.58 -5.54 -6.51
C TYR A 18 8.21 -6.83 -7.08
N ASP A 19 7.41 -7.70 -7.67
CA ASP A 19 7.89 -8.93 -8.27
C ASP A 19 8.35 -8.66 -9.71
N ASP A 20 9.57 -9.08 -10.04
CA ASP A 20 10.22 -9.01 -11.36
C ASP A 20 10.10 -7.69 -12.16
N TRP A 21 9.78 -6.56 -11.49
CA TRP A 21 9.40 -5.32 -12.15
C TRP A 21 10.50 -4.71 -13.04
N ALA A 22 11.77 -4.83 -12.62
CA ALA A 22 12.91 -4.27 -13.35
C ALA A 22 13.18 -5.06 -14.65
N ASN A 23 12.99 -6.38 -14.62
CA ASN A 23 13.10 -7.24 -15.79
C ASN A 23 11.97 -6.97 -16.79
N ILE A 24 10.73 -6.84 -16.30
CA ILE A 24 9.57 -6.47 -17.12
C ILE A 24 9.79 -5.09 -17.76
N MET A 25 10.24 -4.11 -16.98
CA MET A 25 10.58 -2.78 -17.48
C MET A 25 11.69 -2.87 -18.55
N GLY A 26 12.74 -3.66 -18.32
CA GLY A 26 13.83 -3.86 -19.27
C GLY A 26 13.33 -4.36 -20.62
N GLN A 27 12.46 -5.37 -20.63
CA GLN A 27 11.85 -5.90 -21.85
C GLN A 27 11.00 -4.86 -22.61
N VAL A 28 10.38 -3.92 -21.89
CA VAL A 28 9.55 -2.86 -22.49
C VAL A 28 10.40 -1.70 -23.01
N ILE A 29 11.53 -1.39 -22.35
CA ILE A 29 12.43 -0.29 -22.73
C ILE A 29 13.01 -0.45 -24.14
N ASP A 30 13.27 -1.70 -24.56
CA ASP A 30 13.78 -2.00 -25.91
C ASP A 30 12.86 -1.49 -27.03
N VAL A 31 11.55 -1.39 -26.76
CA VAL A 31 10.54 -0.86 -27.69
C VAL A 31 10.15 0.57 -27.35
N TYR A 32 10.04 0.89 -26.06
CA TYR A 32 9.63 2.18 -25.54
C TYR A 32 10.66 2.74 -24.56
N PRO A 33 11.68 3.50 -25.03
CA PRO A 33 12.80 3.95 -24.20
C PRO A 33 12.41 4.79 -22.97
N TYR A 34 11.25 5.47 -23.01
CA TYR A 34 10.74 6.28 -21.89
C TYR A 34 9.82 5.50 -20.92
N ALA A 35 9.64 4.19 -21.12
CA ALA A 35 8.78 3.37 -20.26
C ALA A 35 9.23 3.36 -18.79
N TRP A 36 10.53 3.60 -18.51
CA TRP A 36 11.04 3.68 -17.15
C TRP A 36 10.30 4.70 -16.29
N ILE A 37 9.82 5.82 -16.87
CA ILE A 37 9.07 6.85 -16.16
C ILE A 37 7.77 6.26 -15.61
N PHE A 38 7.06 5.46 -16.42
CA PHE A 38 5.84 4.79 -16.01
C PHE A 38 6.09 3.81 -14.85
N PHE A 39 7.06 2.90 -15.00
CA PHE A 39 7.35 1.91 -13.96
C PHE A 39 7.79 2.54 -12.65
N VAL A 40 8.73 3.50 -12.70
CA VAL A 40 9.25 4.16 -11.49
C VAL A 40 8.17 5.01 -10.82
N SER A 41 7.41 5.80 -11.58
CA SER A 41 6.33 6.62 -11.01
C SER A 41 5.20 5.77 -10.41
N PHE A 42 4.81 4.68 -11.08
CA PHE A 42 3.84 3.72 -10.56
C PHE A 42 4.30 3.11 -9.24
N ILE A 43 5.56 2.67 -9.15
CA ILE A 43 6.15 2.13 -7.92
C ILE A 43 6.15 3.16 -6.79
N VAL A 44 6.56 4.40 -7.06
CA VAL A 44 6.57 5.46 -6.03
C VAL A 44 5.16 5.76 -5.53
N ILE A 45 4.18 5.89 -6.44
CA ILE A 45 2.79 6.13 -6.05
C ILE A 45 2.24 4.94 -5.25
N ASN A 46 2.49 3.72 -5.70
CA ASN A 46 2.06 2.51 -5.00
C ASN A 46 2.67 2.43 -3.58
N ALA A 47 3.97 2.72 -3.44
CA ALA A 47 4.65 2.79 -2.15
C ALA A 47 4.04 3.83 -1.21
N VAL A 48 3.72 5.03 -1.71
CA VAL A 48 3.09 6.09 -0.91
C VAL A 48 1.69 5.68 -0.47
N ILE A 49 0.90 5.05 -1.35
CA ILE A 49 -0.44 4.54 -1.01
C ILE A 49 -0.34 3.47 0.09
N LEU A 50 0.57 2.50 -0.06
CA LEU A 50 0.80 1.45 0.93
C LEU A 50 1.28 2.04 2.26
N LEU A 51 2.21 2.99 2.24
CA LEU A 51 2.70 3.67 3.44
C LEU A 51 1.55 4.39 4.16
N ASN A 52 0.73 5.14 3.43
CA ASN A 52 -0.41 5.84 4.00
C ASN A 52 -1.46 4.88 4.59
N MET A 53 -1.70 3.74 3.93
CA MET A 53 -2.56 2.68 4.46
C MET A 53 -2.01 2.09 5.75
N VAL A 54 -0.70 1.78 5.79
CA VAL A 54 -0.03 1.25 6.99
C VAL A 54 -0.08 2.24 8.15
N ILE A 55 0.17 3.52 7.90
CA ILE A 55 0.03 4.57 8.92
C ILE A 55 -1.40 4.61 9.46
N GLY A 56 -2.40 4.56 8.58
CA GLY A 56 -3.81 4.52 8.97
C GLY A 56 -4.13 3.35 9.91
N VAL A 57 -3.68 2.14 9.56
CA VAL A 57 -3.88 0.93 10.39
C VAL A 57 -3.10 1.03 11.71
N ILE A 58 -1.85 1.48 11.70
CA ILE A 58 -1.04 1.62 12.92
C ILE A 58 -1.66 2.62 13.88
N VAL A 59 -2.13 3.76 13.37
CA VAL A 59 -2.78 4.81 14.17
C VAL A 59 -4.08 4.28 14.77
N ASP A 60 -4.90 3.58 13.99
CA ASP A 60 -6.14 2.95 14.48
C ASP A 60 -5.87 1.95 15.62
N VAL A 61 -4.83 1.11 15.47
CA VAL A 61 -4.41 0.16 16.52
C VAL A 61 -3.89 0.87 17.76
N MET A 62 -3.07 1.92 17.62
CA MET A 62 -2.55 2.69 18.74
C MET A 62 -3.67 3.39 19.52
N ILE A 63 -4.61 4.04 18.83
CA ILE A 63 -5.75 4.72 19.45
C ILE A 63 -6.69 3.71 20.11
N SER A 64 -6.94 2.56 19.48
CA SER A 64 -7.76 1.49 20.07
C SER A 64 -7.15 0.93 21.36
N GLN A 65 -5.82 0.80 21.41
CA GLN A 65 -5.12 0.35 22.61
C GLN A 65 -5.16 1.40 23.73
N THR A 66 -4.90 2.67 23.42
CA THR A 66 -4.89 3.76 24.42
C THR A 66 -6.28 4.18 24.88
N GLY A 67 -7.28 4.20 23.98
CA GLY A 67 -8.65 4.60 24.30
C GLY A 67 -9.40 3.59 25.18
N ILE A 68 -9.08 2.31 25.09
CA ILE A 68 -9.60 1.29 26.03
C ILE A 68 -9.01 1.53 27.42
N ASP A 69 -7.72 1.86 27.51
CA ASP A 69 -7.06 2.10 28.80
C ASP A 69 -7.62 3.34 29.52
N ASP A 70 -8.01 4.40 28.80
CA ASP A 70 -8.65 5.60 29.37
C ASP A 70 -10.09 5.36 29.84
N VAL A 71 -10.90 4.59 29.08
CA VAL A 71 -12.30 4.25 29.47
C VAL A 71 -12.32 3.29 30.66
N LEU A 72 -11.39 2.32 30.73
CA LEU A 72 -11.27 1.39 31.85
C LEU A 72 -10.68 2.03 33.11
N GLN A 73 -9.93 3.14 32.99
CA GLN A 73 -9.44 3.91 34.14
C GLN A 73 -10.54 4.81 34.72
N GLN A 74 -11.41 5.39 33.88
CA GLN A 74 -12.54 6.20 34.36
C GLN A 74 -13.51 5.43 35.27
N ASP A 75 -13.74 4.13 35.00
CA ASP A 75 -14.60 3.26 35.81
C ASP A 75 -13.95 2.81 37.14
N LYS A 76 -12.62 2.90 37.27
CA LYS A 76 -11.89 2.50 38.50
C LYS A 76 -11.68 3.64 39.48
N ASP A 77 -11.67 4.89 39.00
CA ASP A 77 -11.43 6.07 39.83
C ASP A 77 -12.73 6.76 40.32
N ASP A 78 -13.92 6.27 39.93
CA ASP A 78 -15.19 6.69 40.56
C ASP A 78 -15.40 5.93 41.89
N PRO A 79 -15.25 6.57 43.07
CA PRO A 79 -15.35 5.92 44.36
C PRO A 79 -16.81 5.73 44.82
N SER A 80 -17.80 5.93 43.95
CA SER A 80 -19.21 6.12 44.31
C SER A 80 -20.05 4.82 44.43
N ASN A 81 -19.44 3.63 44.56
CA ASN A 81 -20.18 2.39 44.87
C ASN A 81 -19.76 1.77 46.20
#